data_AF-A0A151Z3T6-F1
#
_entry.id   AF-A0A151Z3T6-F1
#
_cell.length_a   1.000
_cell.length_b   1.000
_cell.length_c   1.000
_cell.angle_alpha   90.00
_cell.angle_beta   90.00
_cell.angle_gamma   90.00
#
_symmetry.space_group_name_H-M   'P 1'
#
loop_
_entity.id
_entity.type
_entity.pdbx_description
1 polymer ?
#
loop_
_entity_poly.entity_id
_entity_poly.type
_entity_poly.pdbx_seq_one_letter_code
_entity_poly.pdbx_strand_id
1 'polypeptide(L)'
;MSPRPESIKKAIEVLGDFNPSEDKLKKTLGIGEDEIRQIQEEKTIISSSAKDRIPMNKKETRKAQNTLGINLSKEKLMDVLGVDEPTITEAQCEEVEHQEKQIKRFREHLIISNKRALKKGLEKMGCDPSSSKIMRLLGVSQVELNSGSSGTNSNIKDSSSDLHSFLISLEITIFMLLFYAVLYYFKII
;
A
#
# COMPACT_ATOMS: atom_id res chain seq x y z
N MET A 1 -26.36 8.37 43.51
CA MET A 1 -25.80 9.13 42.37
C MET A 1 -26.51 10.47 42.34
N SER A 2 -25.81 11.58 42.58
CA SER A 2 -26.40 12.91 42.41
C SER A 2 -26.65 13.15 40.92
N PRO A 3 -27.82 13.66 40.53
CA PRO A 3 -28.14 13.94 39.14
C PRO A 3 -27.19 15.03 38.60
N ARG A 4 -26.64 14.80 37.40
CA ARG A 4 -25.78 15.79 36.72
C ARG A 4 -26.59 17.06 36.42
N PRO A 5 -25.96 18.26 36.49
CA PRO A 5 -26.65 19.51 36.18
C PRO A 5 -27.16 19.51 34.73
N GLU A 6 -28.38 20.04 34.54
CA GLU A 6 -29.14 19.93 33.29
C GLU A 6 -28.44 20.56 32.07
N SER A 7 -27.56 21.53 32.31
CA SER A 7 -26.74 22.20 31.29
C SER A 7 -25.76 21.24 30.60
N ILE A 8 -25.19 20.27 31.33
CA ILE A 8 -24.27 19.27 30.78
C ILE A 8 -25.01 18.26 29.90
N LYS A 9 -26.22 17.87 30.29
CA LYS A 9 -27.04 16.95 29.49
C LYS A 9 -27.38 17.57 28.14
N LYS A 10 -27.78 18.86 28.14
CA LYS A 10 -28.00 19.63 26.91
C LYS A 10 -26.73 19.84 26.08
N ALA A 11 -25.58 20.03 26.73
CA ALA A 11 -24.30 20.16 26.03
C ALA A 11 -23.90 18.89 25.29
N ILE A 12 -24.04 17.72 25.92
CA ILE A 12 -23.76 16.41 25.32
C ILE A 12 -24.75 16.10 24.19
N GLU A 13 -26.02 16.46 24.36
CA GLU A 13 -27.07 16.28 23.34
C GLU A 13 -26.83 17.15 22.08
N VAL A 14 -26.35 18.38 22.25
CA VAL A 14 -26.14 19.32 21.13
C VAL A 14 -24.77 19.17 20.46
N LEU A 15 -23.71 18.87 21.22
CA LEU A 15 -22.33 18.78 20.70
C LEU A 15 -21.88 17.34 20.41
N GLY A 16 -22.68 16.33 20.79
CA GLY A 16 -22.33 14.92 20.69
C GLY A 16 -21.17 14.52 21.63
N ASP A 17 -20.70 13.27 21.51
CA ASP A 17 -19.56 12.72 22.29
C ASP A 17 -18.19 13.33 21.94
N PHE A 18 -18.18 14.52 21.35
CA PHE A 18 -16.98 15.25 21.03
C PHE A 18 -16.59 16.10 22.24
N ASN A 19 -15.46 15.80 22.88
CA ASN A 19 -14.90 16.57 24.00
C ASN A 19 -14.63 18.03 23.56
N PRO A 20 -15.56 18.99 23.71
CA PRO A 20 -15.49 20.28 23.03
C PRO A 20 -14.60 21.22 23.83
N SER A 21 -13.85 22.07 23.12
CA SER A 21 -13.04 23.12 23.76
C SER A 21 -13.93 24.09 24.55
N GLU A 22 -13.39 24.67 25.63
CA GLU A 22 -14.10 25.60 26.50
C GLU A 22 -14.71 26.78 25.73
N ASP A 23 -14.01 27.28 24.70
CA ASP A 23 -14.51 28.35 23.82
C ASP A 23 -15.74 27.94 23.00
N LYS A 24 -15.83 26.67 22.59
CA LYS A 24 -17.03 26.16 21.90
C LYS A 24 -18.20 26.07 22.86
N LEU A 25 -17.97 25.57 24.08
CA LEU A 25 -18.99 25.49 25.12
C LEU A 25 -19.53 26.88 25.49
N LYS A 26 -18.65 27.86 25.68
CA LYS A 26 -19.03 29.26 25.93
C LYS A 26 -19.87 29.84 24.79
N LYS A 27 -19.44 29.63 23.54
CA LYS A 27 -20.05 30.25 22.36
C LYS A 27 -21.37 29.58 21.93
N THR A 28 -21.52 28.27 22.10
CA THR A 28 -22.72 27.54 21.64
C THR A 28 -23.80 27.42 22.70
N LEU A 29 -23.43 27.37 23.98
CA LEU A 29 -24.38 27.10 25.07
C LEU A 29 -24.56 28.26 26.05
N GLY A 30 -23.79 29.35 25.90
CA GLY A 30 -23.94 30.56 26.72
C GLY A 30 -23.66 30.34 28.21
N ILE A 31 -22.84 29.33 28.54
CA ILE A 31 -22.48 28.97 29.91
C ILE A 31 -21.60 30.09 30.51
N GLY A 32 -22.01 30.64 31.65
CA GLY A 32 -21.30 31.70 32.37
C GLY A 32 -19.98 31.22 33.00
N GLU A 33 -19.05 32.15 33.27
CA GLU A 33 -17.72 31.81 33.82
C GLU A 33 -17.78 31.15 35.22
N ASP A 34 -18.82 31.45 35.99
CA ASP A 34 -19.05 30.85 37.31
C ASP A 34 -19.49 29.38 37.23
N GLU A 35 -20.25 29.00 36.20
CA GLU A 35 -20.64 27.60 35.95
C GLU A 35 -19.45 26.78 35.44
N ILE A 36 -18.56 27.38 34.64
CA ILE A 36 -17.32 26.73 34.17
C ILE A 36 -16.37 26.47 35.35
N ARG A 37 -16.29 27.40 36.30
CA ARG A 37 -15.54 27.19 37.55
C ARG A 37 -16.10 26.04 38.37
N GLN A 38 -17.43 25.96 38.55
CA GLN A 38 -18.04 24.82 39.24
C GLN A 38 -17.78 23.48 38.52
N ILE A 39 -17.78 23.46 37.18
CA ILE A 39 -17.45 22.27 36.38
C ILE A 39 -15.99 21.86 36.54
N GLN A 40 -15.05 22.81 36.56
CA GLN A 40 -13.63 22.53 36.79
C GLN A 40 -13.41 22.03 38.22
N GLU A 41 -14.09 22.62 39.20
CA GLU A 41 -14.06 22.19 40.61
C GLU A 41 -14.61 20.77 40.78
N GLU A 42 -15.75 20.43 40.18
CA GLU A 42 -16.30 19.05 40.17
C GLU A 42 -15.36 18.06 39.45
N LYS A 43 -14.76 18.45 38.31
CA LYS A 43 -13.73 17.62 37.64
C LYS A 43 -12.52 17.39 38.53
N THR A 44 -12.08 18.40 39.29
CA THR A 44 -10.96 18.23 40.24
C THR A 44 -11.31 17.33 41.42
N ILE A 45 -12.56 17.35 41.92
CA ILE A 45 -13.04 16.46 42.99
C ILE A 45 -13.19 15.02 42.49
N ILE A 46 -13.60 14.82 41.23
CA ILE A 46 -13.59 13.48 40.62
C ILE A 46 -12.14 13.01 40.38
N SER A 47 -11.23 13.92 40.02
CA SER A 47 -9.80 13.62 39.84
C SER A 47 -9.03 13.38 41.15
N SER A 48 -9.55 13.78 42.33
CA SER A 48 -8.86 13.52 43.60
C SER A 48 -8.87 12.05 43.99
N SER A 49 -9.74 11.22 43.39
CA SER A 49 -9.62 9.75 43.44
C SER A 49 -8.37 9.20 42.73
N ALA A 50 -7.68 10.02 41.92
CA ALA A 50 -6.45 9.64 41.24
C ALA A 50 -5.17 10.10 41.96
N LYS A 51 -5.26 10.85 43.06
CA LYS A 51 -4.10 11.38 43.81
C LYS A 51 -3.41 10.35 44.71
N ASP A 52 -4.05 9.22 45.00
CA ASP A 52 -3.43 8.07 45.69
C ASP A 52 -2.66 7.13 44.73
N ARG A 53 -2.55 7.49 43.46
CA ARG A 53 -1.70 6.74 42.52
C ARG A 53 -0.25 7.08 42.79
N ILE A 54 0.49 6.07 43.26
CA ILE A 54 1.95 6.08 43.34
C ILE A 54 2.49 6.63 42.00
N PRO A 55 3.36 7.66 42.01
CA PRO A 55 3.93 8.20 40.78
C PRO A 55 4.68 7.08 40.05
N MET A 56 4.08 6.63 38.96
CA MET A 56 4.52 5.43 38.25
C MET A 56 5.55 5.80 37.20
N ASN A 57 6.77 5.28 37.31
CA ASN A 57 7.79 5.43 36.27
C ASN A 57 7.39 4.60 35.04
N LYS A 58 6.98 5.27 33.96
CA LYS A 58 6.49 4.63 32.71
C LYS A 58 7.52 3.68 32.07
N LYS A 59 8.82 3.93 32.23
CA LYS A 59 9.87 3.08 31.63
C LYS A 59 10.06 1.77 32.38
N GLU A 60 10.10 1.82 33.71
CA GLU A 60 10.30 0.64 34.56
C GLU A 60 9.06 -0.26 34.56
N THR A 61 7.88 0.34 34.60
CA THR A 61 6.61 -0.40 34.52
C THR A 61 6.45 -1.12 33.18
N ARG A 62 6.85 -0.50 32.07
CA ARG A 62 6.85 -1.17 30.75
C ARG A 62 7.86 -2.32 30.69
N LYS A 63 9.03 -2.18 31.30
CA LYS A 63 10.01 -3.28 31.40
C LYS A 63 9.46 -4.42 32.25
N ALA A 64 8.88 -4.12 33.42
CA ALA A 64 8.27 -5.13 34.29
C ALA A 64 7.11 -5.86 33.61
N GLN A 65 6.25 -5.13 32.90
CA GLN A 65 5.17 -5.70 32.08
C GLN A 65 5.72 -6.67 31.03
N ASN A 66 6.75 -6.25 30.29
CA ASN A 66 7.39 -7.11 29.29
C ASN A 66 8.04 -8.36 29.92
N THR A 67 8.68 -8.22 31.09
CA THR A 67 9.31 -9.36 31.79
C THR A 67 8.27 -10.35 32.33
N LEU A 68 7.12 -9.85 32.78
CA LEU A 68 6.02 -10.66 33.29
C LEU A 68 5.10 -11.19 32.18
N GLY A 69 5.29 -10.77 30.93
CA GLY A 69 4.43 -11.12 29.80
C GLY A 69 3.02 -10.51 29.89
N ILE A 70 2.79 -9.53 30.77
CA ILE A 70 1.48 -8.96 31.01
C ILE A 70 1.24 -7.84 30.01
N ASN A 71 0.20 -7.99 29.19
CA ASN A 71 -0.26 -6.95 28.29
C ASN A 71 -1.55 -6.28 28.80
N LEU A 72 -1.39 -5.29 29.67
CA LEU A 72 -2.48 -4.47 30.23
C LEU A 72 -3.36 -3.82 29.17
N SER A 73 -2.84 -3.56 27.96
CA SER A 73 -3.65 -3.01 26.88
C SER A 73 -4.60 -4.05 26.29
N LYS A 74 -4.17 -5.31 26.19
CA LYS A 74 -4.99 -6.44 25.75
C LYS A 74 -6.07 -6.76 26.78
N GLU A 75 -5.70 -6.82 28.05
CA GLU A 75 -6.63 -7.06 29.16
C GLU A 75 -7.71 -5.99 29.24
N LYS A 76 -7.35 -4.70 29.12
CA LYS A 76 -8.33 -3.62 29.05
C LYS A 76 -9.25 -3.72 27.84
N LEU A 77 -8.75 -4.20 26.70
CA LEU A 77 -9.60 -4.41 25.53
C LEU A 77 -10.59 -5.55 25.78
N MET A 78 -10.16 -6.63 26.44
CA MET A 78 -11.06 -7.72 26.87
C MET A 78 -12.16 -7.20 27.78
N ASP A 79 -11.82 -6.38 28.79
CA ASP A 79 -12.78 -5.81 29.73
C ASP A 79 -13.77 -4.84 29.07
N VAL A 80 -13.28 -3.98 28.17
CA VAL A 80 -14.10 -2.95 27.52
C VAL A 80 -15.03 -3.55 26.46
N LEU A 81 -14.52 -4.51 25.69
CA LEU A 81 -15.24 -5.10 24.56
C LEU A 81 -15.97 -6.41 24.95
N GLY A 82 -15.70 -6.96 26.14
CA GLY A 82 -16.30 -8.19 26.62
C GLY A 82 -15.95 -9.42 25.77
N VAL A 83 -14.79 -9.41 25.11
CA VAL A 83 -14.33 -10.47 24.22
C VAL A 83 -13.13 -11.21 24.80
N ASP A 84 -13.04 -12.49 24.47
CA ASP A 84 -11.97 -13.35 24.94
C ASP A 84 -10.62 -13.02 24.27
N GLU A 85 -9.55 -13.40 24.96
CA GLU A 85 -8.18 -13.26 24.46
C GLU A 85 -7.94 -13.82 23.04
N PRO A 86 -8.42 -15.03 22.67
CA PRO A 86 -8.25 -15.56 21.32
C PRO A 86 -8.87 -14.66 20.25
N THR A 87 -10.05 -14.09 20.49
CA THR A 87 -10.75 -13.23 19.53
C THR A 87 -9.96 -11.96 19.23
N ILE A 88 -9.35 -11.35 20.25
CA ILE A 88 -8.47 -10.18 20.06
C ILE A 88 -7.23 -10.56 19.27
N THR A 89 -6.68 -11.74 19.53
CA THR A 89 -5.47 -12.22 18.85
C THR A 89 -5.75 -12.53 17.38
N GLU A 90 -6.89 -13.14 17.07
CA GLU A 90 -7.36 -13.38 15.71
C GLU A 90 -7.56 -12.07 14.94
N ALA A 91 -8.28 -11.10 15.53
CA ALA A 91 -8.47 -9.79 14.93
C ALA A 91 -7.14 -9.06 14.65
N GLN A 92 -6.16 -9.18 15.55
CA GLN A 92 -4.83 -8.62 15.34
C GLN A 92 -4.09 -9.31 14.18
N CYS A 93 -4.20 -10.64 14.06
CA CYS A 93 -3.64 -11.38 12.93
C CYS A 93 -4.28 -10.96 11.60
N GLU A 94 -5.60 -10.82 11.56
CA GLU A 94 -6.32 -10.36 10.37
C GLU A 94 -5.90 -8.95 9.96
N GLU A 95 -5.69 -8.04 10.93
CA GLU A 95 -5.22 -6.69 10.66
C GLU A 95 -3.82 -6.71 10.00
N VAL A 96 -2.90 -7.51 10.54
CA VAL A 96 -1.55 -7.66 9.97
C VAL A 96 -1.62 -8.20 8.55
N GLU A 97 -2.39 -9.25 8.30
CA GLU A 97 -2.58 -9.78 6.95
C GLU A 97 -3.16 -8.75 5.99
N HIS A 98 -4.13 -7.95 6.46
CA HIS A 98 -4.75 -6.92 5.65
C HIS A 98 -3.75 -5.81 5.30
N GLN A 99 -2.92 -5.39 6.25
CA GLN A 99 -1.84 -4.44 6.03
C GLN A 99 -0.81 -4.98 5.03
N GLU A 100 -0.40 -6.24 5.15
CA GLU A 100 0.51 -6.88 4.20
C GLU A 100 -0.09 -6.95 2.78
N LYS A 101 -1.37 -7.31 2.66
CA LYS A 101 -2.10 -7.30 1.39
C LYS A 101 -2.12 -5.90 0.76
N GLN A 102 -2.33 -4.85 1.57
CA GLN A 102 -2.27 -3.46 1.07
C GLN A 102 -0.87 -3.06 0.60
N ILE A 103 0.17 -3.38 1.37
CA ILE A 103 1.56 -3.10 0.99
C ILE A 103 1.90 -3.80 -0.32
N LYS A 104 1.50 -5.07 -0.47
CA LYS A 104 1.72 -5.84 -1.70
C LYS A 104 1.03 -5.19 -2.90
N ARG A 105 -0.26 -4.83 -2.77
CA ARG A 105 -1.00 -4.11 -3.83
C ARG A 105 -0.36 -2.77 -4.18
N PHE A 106 0.11 -2.02 -3.19
CA PHE A 106 0.79 -0.75 -3.42
C PHE A 106 2.10 -0.94 -4.20
N ARG A 107 2.91 -1.94 -3.84
CA ARG A 107 4.14 -2.29 -4.57
C ARG A 107 3.85 -2.71 -6.00
N GLU A 108 2.84 -3.56 -6.21
CA GLU A 108 2.41 -3.98 -7.55
C GLU A 108 1.93 -2.79 -8.39
N HIS A 109 1.14 -1.89 -7.82
CA HIS A 109 0.69 -0.67 -8.50
C HIS A 109 1.85 0.27 -8.84
N LEU A 110 2.84 0.41 -7.96
CA LEU A 110 4.04 1.21 -8.21
C LEU A 110 4.87 0.64 -9.37
N ILE A 111 4.96 -0.68 -9.49
CA ILE A 111 5.62 -1.35 -10.61
C ILE A 111 4.86 -1.10 -11.92
N ILE A 112 3.54 -1.19 -11.91
CA ILE A 112 2.71 -1.00 -13.10
C ILE A 112 2.75 0.45 -13.59
N SER A 113 2.55 1.40 -12.68
CA SER A 113 2.53 2.84 -12.98
C SER A 113 3.88 3.35 -13.49
N ASN A 114 4.99 2.76 -13.02
CA ASN A 114 6.33 3.20 -13.38
C ASN A 114 7.06 2.26 -14.37
N LYS A 115 6.32 1.42 -15.11
CA LYS A 115 6.87 0.41 -16.02
C LYS A 115 7.89 0.98 -17.01
N ARG A 116 7.66 2.21 -17.51
CA ARG A 116 8.55 2.86 -18.49
C ARG A 116 9.85 3.37 -17.86
N ALA A 117 9.83 3.93 -16.65
CA ALA A 117 11.06 4.35 -15.99
C ALA A 117 11.83 3.16 -15.41
N LEU A 118 11.13 2.12 -14.94
CA LEU A 118 11.75 0.85 -14.54
C LEU A 118 12.43 0.17 -15.72
N LYS A 119 11.81 0.13 -16.91
CA LYS A 119 12.43 -0.40 -18.13
C LYS A 119 13.70 0.38 -18.49
N LYS A 120 13.64 1.72 -18.48
CA LYS A 120 14.82 2.58 -18.71
C LYS A 120 15.91 2.41 -17.65
N GLY A 121 15.54 2.20 -16.39
CA GLY A 121 16.47 1.94 -15.30
C GLY A 121 17.18 0.60 -15.45
N LEU A 122 16.44 -0.46 -15.81
CA LEU A 122 16.98 -1.79 -16.09
C LEU A 122 17.92 -1.77 -17.32
N GLU A 123 17.50 -1.09 -18.40
CA GLU A 123 18.35 -0.88 -19.60
C GLU A 123 19.65 -0.15 -19.24
N LYS A 124 19.61 0.88 -18.38
CA LYS A 124 20.81 1.60 -17.91
C LYS A 124 21.72 0.77 -16.99
N MET A 125 21.18 -0.20 -16.26
CA MET A 125 21.96 -1.13 -15.44
C MET A 125 22.50 -2.33 -16.25
N GLY A 126 22.27 -2.36 -17.56
CA GLY A 126 22.70 -3.46 -18.44
C GLY A 126 21.90 -4.75 -18.24
N CYS A 127 20.75 -4.68 -17.56
CA CYS A 127 19.86 -5.82 -17.38
C CYS A 127 18.74 -5.76 -18.42
N ASP A 128 18.76 -6.68 -19.38
CA ASP A 128 17.64 -6.84 -20.30
C ASP A 128 16.44 -7.47 -19.55
N PRO A 129 15.26 -6.85 -19.52
CA PRO A 129 14.08 -7.44 -18.86
C PRO A 129 13.73 -8.83 -19.41
N SER A 130 14.08 -9.15 -20.66
CA SER A 130 13.91 -10.48 -21.25
C SER A 130 14.84 -11.51 -20.60
N SER A 131 16.12 -11.18 -20.37
CA SER A 131 17.07 -12.08 -19.71
C SER A 131 16.71 -12.31 -18.25
N SER A 132 16.24 -11.28 -17.55
CA SER A 132 15.77 -11.39 -16.15
C SER A 132 14.55 -12.30 -16.02
N LYS A 133 13.63 -12.24 -16.99
CA LYS A 133 12.46 -13.12 -17.03
C LYS A 133 12.86 -14.57 -17.31
N ILE A 134 13.81 -14.79 -18.21
CA ILE A 134 14.39 -16.11 -18.54
C ILE A 134 15.10 -16.71 -17.32
N MET A 135 15.95 -15.94 -16.63
CA MET A 135 16.64 -16.38 -15.42
C MET A 135 15.65 -16.80 -14.33
N ARG A 136 14.55 -16.06 -14.14
CA ARG A 136 13.55 -16.39 -13.11
C ARG A 136 12.70 -17.62 -13.47
N LEU A 137 12.44 -17.86 -14.77
CA LEU A 137 11.63 -18.98 -15.24
C LEU A 137 12.42 -20.28 -15.40
N LEU A 138 13.65 -20.18 -15.88
CA LEU A 138 14.48 -21.33 -16.26
C LEU A 138 15.69 -21.54 -15.34
N GLY A 139 15.93 -20.62 -14.38
CA GLY A 139 17.04 -20.74 -13.41
C GLY A 139 18.43 -20.51 -14.00
N VAL A 140 18.53 -20.09 -15.27
CA VAL A 140 19.80 -19.97 -16.00
C VAL A 140 20.50 -18.66 -15.64
N SER A 141 21.80 -18.74 -15.33
CA SER A 141 22.57 -17.58 -14.89
C SER A 141 22.82 -16.58 -16.04
N GLN A 142 22.93 -15.29 -15.71
CA GLN A 142 23.23 -14.23 -16.70
C GLN A 142 24.56 -14.50 -17.46
N VAL A 143 25.49 -15.21 -16.82
CA VAL A 143 26.78 -15.62 -17.41
C VAL A 143 26.58 -16.68 -18.49
N GLU A 144 25.65 -17.61 -18.33
CA GLU A 144 25.33 -18.64 -19.33
C GLU A 144 24.56 -18.07 -20.53
N LEU A 145 23.70 -17.07 -20.29
CA LEU A 145 23.04 -16.32 -21.37
C LEU A 145 24.05 -15.48 -22.18
N ASN A 146 25.00 -14.85 -21.51
CA ASN A 146 26.04 -14.06 -22.16
C ASN A 146 27.15 -14.93 -22.78
N SER A 147 27.47 -16.11 -22.23
CA SER A 147 28.45 -17.03 -22.81
C SER A 147 27.90 -17.77 -24.02
N GLY A 148 26.58 -17.96 -24.12
CA GLY A 148 25.91 -18.33 -25.37
C GLY A 148 26.10 -17.29 -26.49
N SER A 149 26.32 -16.02 -26.14
CA SER A 149 26.57 -14.93 -27.09
C SER A 149 28.03 -14.76 -27.51
N SER A 150 28.98 -15.47 -26.88
CA SER A 150 30.39 -15.46 -27.30
C SER A 150 30.75 -16.61 -28.27
N GLY A 151 29.77 -17.44 -28.66
CA GLY A 151 29.96 -18.58 -29.56
C GLY A 151 28.88 -18.79 -30.62
N THR A 152 27.84 -17.94 -30.70
CA THR A 152 26.81 -18.06 -31.75
C THR A 152 26.58 -16.73 -32.46
N ASN A 153 27.46 -16.47 -33.42
CA ASN A 153 27.44 -15.32 -34.31
C ASN A 153 26.55 -15.57 -35.55
N SER A 154 25.40 -16.24 -35.43
CA SER A 154 24.63 -16.68 -36.61
C SER A 154 23.14 -16.97 -36.36
N ASN A 155 22.36 -16.10 -35.70
CA ASN A 155 20.90 -16.30 -35.70
C ASN A 155 19.99 -15.05 -35.60
N ILE A 156 20.55 -13.83 -35.55
CA ILE A 156 19.73 -12.59 -35.63
C ILE A 156 19.97 -11.81 -36.93
N LYS A 157 21.04 -12.11 -37.68
CA LYS A 157 21.22 -11.54 -39.03
C LYS A 157 20.38 -12.26 -40.10
N ASP A 158 20.12 -13.56 -39.94
CA ASP A 158 19.44 -14.35 -40.97
C ASP A 158 17.95 -14.00 -41.13
N SER A 159 17.26 -13.63 -40.06
CA SER A 159 15.85 -13.22 -40.14
C SER A 159 15.64 -11.87 -40.85
N SER A 160 16.66 -11.00 -40.88
CA SER A 160 16.59 -9.73 -41.62
C SER A 160 16.87 -9.89 -43.12
N SER A 161 17.80 -10.78 -43.49
CA SER A 161 18.08 -11.12 -44.89
C SER A 161 16.96 -11.95 -45.51
N ASP A 162 16.28 -12.80 -44.73
CA ASP A 162 15.14 -13.57 -45.22
C ASP A 162 13.93 -12.68 -45.52
N LEU A 163 13.65 -11.68 -44.67
CA LEU A 163 12.60 -10.70 -44.94
C LEU A 163 12.92 -9.81 -46.15
N HIS A 164 14.18 -9.39 -46.31
CA HIS A 164 14.60 -8.65 -47.50
C HIS A 164 14.49 -9.49 -48.77
N SER A 165 14.89 -10.76 -48.72
CA SER A 165 14.79 -11.69 -49.85
C SER A 165 13.33 -11.98 -50.21
N PHE A 166 12.45 -12.10 -49.20
CA PHE A 166 11.02 -12.24 -49.41
C PHE A 166 10.39 -10.99 -50.03
N LEU A 167 10.79 -9.80 -49.56
CA LEU A 167 10.30 -8.53 -50.09
C LEU A 167 10.73 -8.32 -51.55
N ILE A 168 11.99 -8.64 -51.88
CA ILE A 168 12.51 -8.59 -53.25
C ILE A 168 11.79 -9.61 -54.15
N SER A 169 11.57 -10.84 -53.66
CA SER A 169 10.83 -11.87 -54.41
C SER A 169 9.38 -11.45 -54.69
N LEU A 170 8.72 -10.82 -53.72
CA LEU A 170 7.36 -10.31 -53.85
C LEU A 170 7.30 -9.12 -54.83
N GLU A 171 8.30 -8.25 -54.82
CA GLU A 171 8.40 -7.14 -55.78
C GLU A 171 8.59 -7.66 -57.23
N ILE A 172 9.46 -8.65 -57.43
CA ILE A 172 9.70 -9.26 -58.75
C ILE A 172 8.43 -9.95 -59.28
N THR A 173 7.70 -10.67 -58.42
CA THR A 173 6.47 -11.36 -58.83
C THR A 173 5.36 -10.37 -59.22
N ILE A 174 5.20 -9.27 -58.49
CA ILE A 174 4.27 -8.18 -58.86
C ILE A 174 4.70 -7.52 -60.17
N PHE A 175 6.00 -7.25 -60.34
CA PHE A 175 6.52 -6.65 -61.57
C PHE A 175 6.26 -7.54 -62.80
N MET A 176 6.49 -8.85 -62.69
CA MET A 176 6.21 -9.80 -63.77
C MET A 176 4.71 -9.89 -64.08
N LEU A 177 3.85 -9.82 -63.07
CA LEU A 177 2.40 -9.84 -63.26
C LEU A 177 1.89 -8.58 -63.97
N LEU A 178 2.41 -7.41 -63.61
CA LEU A 178 2.13 -6.15 -64.31
C LEU A 178 2.65 -6.18 -65.75
N PHE A 179 3.87 -6.67 -65.96
CA PHE A 179 4.45 -6.80 -67.30
C PHE A 179 3.63 -7.74 -68.18
N TYR A 180 3.20 -8.89 -67.63
CA TYR A 180 2.32 -9.82 -68.33
C TYR A 180 0.96 -9.19 -68.66
N ALA A 181 0.36 -8.44 -67.73
CA ALA A 181 -0.90 -7.73 -67.98
C ALA A 181 -0.77 -6.69 -69.09
N VAL A 182 0.36 -5.96 -69.15
CA VAL A 182 0.64 -5.00 -70.23
C VAL A 182 0.83 -5.73 -71.56
N LEU A 183 1.61 -6.80 -71.61
CA LEU A 183 1.80 -7.59 -72.84
C LEU A 183 0.49 -8.19 -73.35
N TYR A 184 -0.36 -8.68 -72.44
CA TYR A 184 -1.69 -9.19 -72.76
C TYR A 184 -2.59 -8.07 -73.31
N TYR A 185 -2.56 -6.88 -72.71
CA TYR A 185 -3.34 -5.73 -73.18
C TYR A 185 -2.96 -5.32 -74.60
N PHE A 186 -1.67 -5.35 -74.94
CA PHE A 186 -1.19 -5.06 -76.28
C PHE A 186 -1.28 -6.25 -77.27
N LYS A 187 -1.80 -7.42 -76.85
CA LYS A 187 -1.87 -8.66 -77.65
C LYS A 187 -0.52 -9.03 -78.29
N ILE A 188 0.57 -8.79 -77.58
CA ILE A 188 1.92 -9.15 -78.04
C ILE A 188 2.23 -10.63 -77.69
N ILE A 189 1.49 -11.18 -76.73
CA ILE A 189 1.39 -12.61 -76.36
C ILE A 189 -0.08 -13.01 -76.50
#